data_AF-A0A6P0M316-F1
#
_entry.id   AF-A0A6P0M316-F1
#
_cell.length_a   1.000
_cell.length_b   1.000
_cell.length_c   1.000
_cell.angle_alpha   90.00
_cell.angle_beta   90.00
_cell.angle_gamma   90.00
#
_symmetry.space_group_name_H-M   'P 1'
#
loop_
_entity.id
_entity.type
_entity.pdbx_description
1 polymer ?
#
loop_
_entity_poly.entity_id
_entity_poly.type
_entity_poly.pdbx_seq_one_letter_code
_entity_poly.pdbx_strand_id
1 'polypeptide(L)'
;MDKLLQWFCASVGKSLGLSNQLADYWDEVLGSKSNTTDYFENYLLAEAEVDSPLVLGLDEVDMLFQYPEIASEFFSLLRTWYEKAKYGDSRSYIWQNLRLVVVYATEDDAWLNLHESFNVGLPIALPEFNQEQVQDLARCYGLNWDADQVAQLMSVVGGYPYLVRTALHQIYSQDVTLDQLLPKSATQETVYGEDVGAQFLNRQQNRQLYTVFAQQTSYIKSA
;
A
#
# COMPACT_ATOMS: atom_id res chain seq x y z
N MET A 1 -20.38 -6.89 -6.42
CA MET A 1 -19.18 -7.53 -6.97
C MET A 1 -18.95 -7.16 -8.43
N ASP A 2 -19.93 -7.35 -9.30
CA ASP A 2 -19.77 -7.22 -10.77
C ASP A 2 -19.18 -5.88 -11.21
N LYS A 3 -19.71 -4.76 -10.69
CA LYS A 3 -19.19 -3.43 -11.00
C LYS A 3 -17.72 -3.25 -10.61
N LEU A 4 -17.30 -3.81 -9.47
CA LEU A 4 -15.90 -3.75 -9.03
C LEU A 4 -15.01 -4.52 -9.99
N LEU A 5 -15.41 -5.73 -10.38
CA LEU A 5 -14.63 -6.59 -11.25
C LEU A 5 -14.59 -6.10 -12.71
N GLN A 6 -15.70 -5.55 -13.22
CA GLN A 6 -15.72 -4.85 -14.51
C GLN A 6 -14.81 -3.62 -14.47
N TRP A 7 -14.92 -2.78 -13.44
CA TRP A 7 -14.04 -1.63 -13.25
C TRP A 7 -12.58 -2.06 -13.18
N PHE A 8 -12.28 -3.15 -12.47
CA PHE A 8 -10.94 -3.70 -12.33
C PHE A 8 -10.37 -4.15 -13.69
N CYS A 9 -11.13 -4.93 -14.45
CA CYS A 9 -10.76 -5.36 -15.81
C CYS A 9 -10.48 -4.16 -16.73
N ALA A 10 -11.39 -3.18 -16.75
CA ALA A 10 -11.26 -1.98 -17.56
C ALA A 10 -10.06 -1.12 -17.14
N SER A 11 -9.79 -1.03 -15.83
CA SER A 11 -8.68 -0.25 -15.28
C SER A 11 -7.34 -0.88 -15.62
N VAL A 12 -7.21 -2.20 -15.49
CA VAL A 12 -5.98 -2.90 -15.89
C VAL A 12 -5.76 -2.78 -17.39
N GLY A 13 -6.78 -3.04 -18.21
CA GLY A 13 -6.68 -2.88 -19.67
C GLY A 13 -6.25 -1.47 -20.08
N LYS A 14 -6.85 -0.44 -19.47
CA LYS A 14 -6.49 0.95 -19.72
C LYS A 14 -5.03 1.25 -19.36
N SER A 15 -4.53 0.75 -18.22
CA SER A 15 -3.13 0.92 -17.82
C SER A 15 -2.15 0.23 -18.76
N LEU A 16 -2.58 -0.83 -19.44
CA LEU A 16 -1.81 -1.53 -20.47
C LEU A 16 -1.92 -0.87 -21.86
N GLY A 17 -2.69 0.21 -22.00
CA GLY A 17 -2.96 0.84 -23.30
C GLY A 17 -3.92 0.04 -24.19
N LEU A 18 -4.62 -0.95 -23.62
CA LEU A 18 -5.60 -1.79 -24.31
C LEU A 18 -6.99 -1.15 -24.26
N SER A 19 -7.78 -1.38 -25.32
CA SER A 19 -9.19 -0.97 -25.37
C SER A 19 -10.04 -1.74 -24.37
N ASN A 20 -11.11 -1.13 -23.86
CA ASN A 20 -12.08 -1.87 -23.05
C ASN A 20 -12.95 -2.77 -23.95
N GLN A 21 -12.82 -4.09 -23.80
CA GLN A 21 -13.59 -5.10 -24.55
C GLN A 21 -14.59 -5.87 -23.67
N LEU A 22 -14.94 -5.34 -22.49
CA LEU A 22 -15.86 -6.03 -21.59
C LEU A 22 -17.22 -6.35 -22.23
N ALA A 23 -17.72 -5.52 -23.14
CA ALA A 23 -18.99 -5.78 -23.81
C ALA A 23 -18.98 -7.08 -24.65
N ASP A 24 -17.81 -7.48 -25.15
CA ASP A 24 -17.67 -8.66 -26.02
C ASP A 24 -17.34 -9.93 -25.22
N TYR A 25 -16.70 -9.79 -24.06
CA TYR A 25 -16.21 -10.90 -23.24
C TYR A 25 -17.07 -11.18 -21.99
N TRP A 26 -17.91 -10.24 -21.56
CA TRP A 26 -18.68 -10.38 -20.33
C TRP A 26 -20.01 -11.11 -20.58
N ASP A 27 -20.13 -12.33 -20.07
CA ASP A 27 -21.33 -13.14 -20.18
C ASP A 27 -22.21 -12.98 -18.93
N GLU A 28 -23.46 -12.54 -19.09
CA GLU A 28 -24.41 -12.37 -17.98
C GLU A 28 -24.82 -13.69 -17.31
N VAL A 29 -24.65 -14.83 -17.99
CA VAL A 29 -24.91 -16.18 -17.45
C VAL A 29 -23.76 -16.64 -16.55
N LEU A 30 -22.53 -16.24 -16.86
CA LEU A 30 -21.37 -16.59 -16.06
C LEU A 30 -21.25 -15.69 -14.82
N GLY A 31 -20.76 -16.27 -13.73
CA GLY A 31 -20.44 -15.49 -12.52
C GLY A 31 -19.32 -14.50 -12.78
N SER A 32 -19.38 -13.32 -12.15
CA SER A 32 -18.41 -12.24 -12.39
C SER A 32 -16.94 -12.62 -12.15
N LYS A 33 -16.66 -13.54 -11.22
CA LYS A 33 -15.32 -14.10 -11.02
C LYS A 33 -14.83 -14.91 -12.24
N SER A 34 -15.72 -15.68 -12.89
CA SER A 34 -15.41 -16.41 -14.12
C SER A 34 -15.14 -15.43 -15.25
N ASN A 35 -16.06 -14.49 -15.50
CA ASN A 35 -15.89 -13.46 -16.53
C ASN A 35 -14.57 -12.69 -16.38
N THR A 36 -14.20 -12.35 -15.14
CA THR A 36 -12.95 -11.65 -14.86
C THR A 36 -11.74 -12.53 -15.16
N THR A 37 -11.78 -13.80 -14.75
CA THR A 37 -10.72 -14.76 -15.05
C THR A 37 -10.57 -14.96 -16.56
N ASP A 38 -11.68 -15.11 -17.27
CA ASP A 38 -11.70 -15.31 -18.72
C ASP A 38 -11.22 -14.06 -19.48
N TYR A 39 -11.57 -12.86 -19.02
CA TYR A 39 -11.09 -11.60 -19.59
C TYR A 39 -9.58 -11.42 -19.40
N PHE A 40 -9.05 -11.76 -18.22
CA PHE A 40 -7.61 -11.74 -17.98
C PHE A 40 -6.90 -12.77 -18.85
N GLU A 41 -7.40 -14.00 -18.91
CA GLU A 41 -6.73 -15.08 -19.62
C GLU A 41 -6.75 -14.91 -21.14
N ASN A 42 -7.90 -14.55 -21.71
CA ASN A 42 -8.11 -14.55 -23.17
C ASN A 42 -7.89 -13.18 -23.83
N TYR A 43 -7.75 -12.12 -23.05
CA TYR A 43 -7.51 -10.78 -23.57
C TYR A 43 -6.27 -10.15 -22.91
N LEU A 44 -6.33 -9.79 -21.63
CA LEU A 44 -5.26 -8.97 -21.03
C LEU A 44 -3.89 -9.68 -21.01
N LEU A 45 -3.85 -10.97 -20.68
CA LEU A 45 -2.62 -11.76 -20.66
C LEU A 45 -2.29 -12.36 -22.03
N ALA A 46 -3.29 -12.55 -22.90
CA ALA A 46 -3.06 -13.02 -24.27
C ALA A 46 -2.36 -11.97 -25.14
N GLU A 47 -2.65 -10.68 -24.89
CA GLU A 47 -1.97 -9.55 -25.52
C GLU A 47 -0.59 -9.26 -24.90
N ALA A 48 -0.29 -9.84 -23.72
CA ALA A 48 1.03 -9.70 -23.10
C ALA A 48 2.06 -10.56 -23.85
N GLU A 49 3.21 -9.98 -24.17
CA GLU A 49 4.29 -10.71 -24.84
C GLU A 49 4.78 -11.88 -23.98
N VAL A 50 5.08 -13.01 -24.62
CA VAL A 50 5.47 -14.26 -23.94
C VAL A 50 6.68 -14.09 -23.01
N ASP A 51 7.58 -13.16 -23.34
CA ASP A 51 8.81 -12.88 -22.58
C ASP A 51 8.69 -11.66 -21.64
N SER A 52 7.50 -11.06 -21.49
CA SER A 52 7.26 -9.89 -20.64
C SER A 52 6.14 -10.14 -19.62
N PRO A 53 6.46 -10.67 -18.42
CA PRO A 53 5.47 -10.89 -17.37
C PRO A 53 4.73 -9.61 -17.00
N LEU A 54 3.40 -9.71 -16.87
CA LEU A 54 2.55 -8.65 -16.34
C LEU A 54 2.66 -8.60 -14.82
N VAL A 55 3.15 -7.49 -14.28
CA VAL A 55 3.14 -7.23 -12.83
C VAL A 55 1.95 -6.35 -12.48
N LEU A 56 1.08 -6.85 -11.61
CA LEU A 56 -0.05 -6.12 -11.07
C LEU A 56 0.21 -5.77 -9.60
N GLY A 57 0.48 -4.50 -9.34
CA GLY A 57 0.55 -3.93 -8.01
C GLY A 57 -0.82 -3.48 -7.54
N LEU A 58 -1.31 -4.08 -6.46
CA LEU A 58 -2.55 -3.73 -5.78
C LEU A 58 -2.16 -3.02 -4.48
N ASP A 59 -2.32 -1.70 -4.48
CA ASP A 59 -2.02 -0.84 -3.34
C ASP A 59 -3.26 -0.59 -2.49
N GLU A 60 -3.07 -0.30 -1.21
CA GLU A 60 -4.13 0.03 -0.22
C GLU A 60 -5.30 -0.99 -0.21
N VAL A 61 -5.01 -2.29 -0.38
CA VAL A 61 -6.08 -3.29 -0.46
C VAL A 61 -6.84 -3.49 0.86
N ASP A 62 -6.28 -3.02 1.96
CA ASP A 62 -6.91 -2.96 3.28
C ASP A 62 -8.19 -2.10 3.30
N MET A 63 -8.36 -1.16 2.36
CA MET A 63 -9.63 -0.46 2.17
C MET A 63 -10.82 -1.41 1.92
N LEU A 64 -10.57 -2.57 1.29
CA LEU A 64 -11.61 -3.57 1.04
C LEU A 64 -12.10 -4.25 2.33
N PHE A 65 -11.33 -4.21 3.42
CA PHE A 65 -11.71 -4.85 4.69
C PHE A 65 -12.96 -4.21 5.32
N GLN A 66 -13.26 -2.96 4.97
CA GLN A 66 -14.52 -2.29 5.32
C GLN A 66 -15.75 -2.98 4.69
N TYR A 67 -15.54 -3.85 3.69
CA TYR A 67 -16.56 -4.60 2.97
C TYR A 67 -16.22 -6.10 2.94
N PRO A 68 -16.41 -6.84 4.05
CA PRO A 68 -15.90 -8.21 4.21
C PRO A 68 -16.31 -9.19 3.11
N GLU A 69 -17.56 -9.11 2.62
CA GLU A 69 -18.05 -9.97 1.53
C GLU A 69 -17.30 -9.70 0.21
N ILE A 70 -17.05 -8.43 -0.10
CA ILE A 70 -16.30 -8.03 -1.30
C ILE A 70 -14.84 -8.42 -1.17
N ALA A 71 -14.24 -8.16 0.00
CA ALA A 71 -12.86 -8.57 0.29
C ALA A 71 -12.68 -10.07 0.10
N SER A 72 -13.51 -10.89 0.75
CA SER A 72 -13.44 -12.35 0.66
C SER A 72 -13.52 -12.85 -0.79
N GLU A 73 -14.49 -12.34 -1.56
CA GLU A 73 -14.66 -12.71 -2.96
C GLU A 73 -13.48 -12.26 -3.85
N PHE A 74 -12.93 -11.08 -3.62
CA PHE A 74 -11.81 -10.53 -4.38
C PHE A 74 -10.50 -11.26 -4.07
N PHE A 75 -10.17 -11.48 -2.79
CA PHE A 75 -8.97 -12.23 -2.41
C PHE A 75 -9.06 -13.71 -2.82
N SER A 76 -10.25 -14.31 -2.80
CA SER A 76 -10.49 -15.65 -3.35
C SER A 76 -10.18 -15.73 -4.85
N LEU A 77 -10.54 -14.69 -5.62
CA LEU A 77 -10.19 -14.58 -7.04
C LEU A 77 -8.68 -14.51 -7.25
N LEU A 78 -7.98 -13.61 -6.54
CA LEU A 78 -6.52 -13.49 -6.63
C LEU A 78 -5.80 -14.80 -6.26
N ARG A 79 -6.30 -15.51 -5.24
CA ARG A 79 -5.79 -16.82 -4.85
C ARG A 79 -5.99 -17.86 -5.95
N THR A 80 -7.15 -17.85 -6.62
CA THR A 80 -7.42 -18.74 -7.76
C THR A 80 -6.41 -18.51 -8.88
N TRP A 81 -6.06 -17.26 -9.18
CA TRP A 81 -5.05 -16.93 -10.20
C TRP A 81 -3.65 -17.38 -9.81
N TYR A 82 -3.26 -17.21 -8.54
CA TYR A 82 -2.00 -17.74 -8.01
C TYR A 82 -1.96 -19.27 -8.13
N GLU A 83 -3.03 -19.96 -7.77
CA GLU A 83 -3.13 -21.42 -7.87
C GLU A 83 -3.07 -21.89 -9.34
N LYS A 84 -3.72 -21.19 -10.28
CA LYS A 84 -3.64 -21.46 -11.73
C LYS A 84 -2.22 -21.33 -12.29
N ALA A 85 -1.43 -20.36 -11.81
CA ALA A 85 -0.03 -20.21 -12.21
C ALA A 85 0.85 -21.34 -11.65
N LYS A 86 0.53 -21.81 -10.44
CA LYS A 86 1.31 -22.83 -9.71
C LYS A 86 0.98 -24.27 -10.14
N TYR A 87 -0.30 -24.58 -10.31
CA TYR A 87 -0.80 -25.91 -10.63
C TYR A 87 -1.17 -25.98 -12.11
N GLY A 88 -0.41 -26.81 -12.85
CA GLY A 88 -0.44 -26.91 -14.30
C GLY A 88 -1.71 -27.52 -14.87
N ASP A 89 -2.56 -26.71 -15.50
CA ASP A 89 -3.42 -27.12 -16.61
C ASP A 89 -2.81 -26.68 -17.95
N SER A 90 -3.49 -26.98 -19.07
CA SER A 90 -3.01 -26.65 -20.42
C SER A 90 -2.83 -25.15 -20.68
N ARG A 91 -3.35 -24.27 -19.81
CA ARG A 91 -3.32 -22.81 -19.89
C ARG A 91 -2.52 -22.16 -18.76
N SER A 92 -1.95 -22.92 -17.84
CA SER A 92 -1.14 -22.38 -16.73
C SER A 92 0.06 -21.55 -17.16
N TYR A 93 0.60 -21.78 -18.37
CA TYR A 93 1.69 -20.95 -18.90
C TYR A 93 1.30 -19.47 -19.06
N ILE A 94 0.02 -19.18 -19.34
CA ILE A 94 -0.51 -17.81 -19.42
C ILE A 94 -0.47 -17.16 -18.03
N TRP A 95 -0.95 -17.87 -17.02
CA TRP A 95 -0.98 -17.39 -15.63
C TRP A 95 0.41 -17.30 -15.00
N GLN A 96 1.38 -18.09 -15.48
CA GLN A 96 2.79 -17.95 -15.11
C GLN A 96 3.42 -16.65 -15.61
N ASN A 97 2.76 -15.89 -16.48
CA ASN A 97 3.18 -14.54 -16.84
C ASN A 97 2.56 -13.45 -15.95
N LEU A 98 1.61 -13.78 -15.07
CA LEU A 98 1.07 -12.83 -14.10
C LEU A 98 1.89 -12.84 -12.80
N ARG A 99 2.27 -11.66 -12.31
CA ARG A 99 2.89 -11.43 -11.00
C ARG A 99 1.98 -10.51 -10.21
N LEU A 100 1.55 -10.95 -9.03
CA LEU A 100 0.72 -10.16 -8.13
C LEU A 100 1.59 -9.60 -7.01
N VAL A 101 1.51 -8.29 -6.78
CA VAL A 101 2.08 -7.62 -5.61
C VAL A 101 0.92 -7.00 -4.85
N VAL A 102 0.70 -7.42 -3.62
CA VAL A 102 -0.42 -6.93 -2.78
C VAL A 102 0.18 -6.18 -1.62
N VAL A 103 -0.17 -4.91 -1.50
CA VAL A 103 0.33 -3.99 -0.47
C VAL A 103 -0.83 -3.57 0.43
N TYR A 104 -0.62 -3.65 1.73
CA TYR A 104 -1.61 -3.32 2.74
C TYR A 104 -0.93 -2.78 4.00
N ALA A 105 -1.63 -1.91 4.73
CA ALA A 105 -1.24 -1.50 6.07
C ALA A 105 -1.83 -2.46 7.12
N THR A 106 -1.01 -2.93 8.06
CA THR A 106 -1.46 -3.76 9.19
C THR A 106 -1.94 -2.86 10.32
N GLU A 107 -3.23 -2.55 10.37
CA GLU A 107 -3.82 -1.82 11.51
C GLU A 107 -4.96 -2.58 12.23
N ASP A 108 -5.41 -3.75 11.76
CA ASP A 108 -6.62 -4.40 12.34
C ASP A 108 -6.61 -5.94 12.40
N ASP A 109 -7.32 -6.48 13.41
CA ASP A 109 -7.67 -7.90 13.58
C ASP A 109 -8.44 -8.49 12.38
N ALA A 110 -9.05 -7.64 11.55
CA ALA A 110 -9.72 -8.03 10.31
C ALA A 110 -8.78 -8.74 9.32
N TRP A 111 -7.49 -8.39 9.32
CA TRP A 111 -6.49 -9.06 8.50
C TRP A 111 -6.25 -10.51 8.95
N LEU A 112 -6.27 -10.82 10.25
CA LEU A 112 -6.01 -12.19 10.73
C LEU A 112 -6.98 -13.21 10.10
N ASN A 113 -8.27 -12.86 10.01
CA ASN A 113 -9.28 -13.73 9.40
C ASN A 113 -9.15 -13.85 7.87
N LEU A 114 -8.71 -12.78 7.19
CA LEU A 114 -8.47 -12.79 5.74
C LEU A 114 -7.15 -13.46 5.38
N HIS A 115 -6.12 -13.33 6.22
CA HIS A 115 -4.81 -13.95 6.06
C HIS A 115 -4.90 -15.48 6.05
N GLU A 116 -5.76 -16.07 6.89
CA GLU A 116 -6.02 -17.51 6.85
C GLU A 116 -6.60 -17.96 5.49
N SER A 117 -7.39 -17.11 4.84
CA SER A 117 -7.98 -17.39 3.52
C SER A 117 -7.05 -17.05 2.34
N PHE A 118 -6.16 -16.07 2.51
CA PHE A 118 -5.22 -15.54 1.51
C PHE A 118 -3.76 -15.86 1.89
N ASN A 119 -3.50 -17.10 2.31
CA ASN A 119 -2.16 -17.59 2.61
C ASN A 119 -1.39 -17.97 1.32
N VAL A 120 -1.30 -17.03 0.38
CA VAL A 120 -0.63 -17.22 -0.91
C VAL A 120 0.45 -16.16 -1.13
N GLY A 121 1.61 -16.60 -1.63
CA GLY A 121 2.75 -15.73 -1.93
C GLY A 121 3.79 -15.64 -0.82
N LEU A 122 4.70 -14.67 -0.95
CA LEU A 122 5.78 -14.38 -0.01
C LEU A 122 5.44 -13.09 0.76
N PRO A 123 5.14 -13.16 2.07
CA PRO A 123 4.93 -11.96 2.86
C PRO A 123 6.27 -11.23 3.09
N ILE A 124 6.29 -9.92 2.83
CA ILE A 124 7.45 -9.06 3.09
C ILE A 124 6.98 -7.97 4.04
N ALA A 125 7.48 -8.01 5.28
CA ALA A 125 7.24 -6.94 6.24
C ALA A 125 8.18 -5.76 5.94
N LEU A 126 7.62 -4.55 5.94
CA LEU A 126 8.37 -3.30 5.81
C LEU A 126 8.35 -2.58 7.17
N PRO A 127 9.25 -2.93 8.10
CA PRO A 127 9.29 -2.29 9.41
C PRO A 127 9.79 -0.84 9.30
N GLU A 128 9.60 -0.12 10.40
CA GLU A 128 10.31 1.14 10.63
C GLU A 128 11.82 0.99 10.46
N PHE A 129 12.48 2.07 10.04
CA PHE A 129 13.93 2.13 9.98
C PHE A 129 14.55 2.03 11.37
N ASN A 130 15.58 1.20 11.47
CA ASN A 130 16.46 1.19 12.63
C ASN A 130 17.49 2.34 12.57
N GLN A 131 18.21 2.56 13.65
CA GLN A 131 19.19 3.64 13.77
C GLN A 131 20.27 3.61 12.67
N GLU A 132 20.74 2.41 12.30
CA GLU A 132 21.75 2.23 11.25
C GLU A 132 21.20 2.66 9.88
N GLN A 133 19.97 2.26 9.54
CA GLN A 133 19.30 2.63 8.30
C GLN A 133 19.01 4.15 8.23
N VAL A 134 18.64 4.78 9.35
CA VAL A 134 18.47 6.24 9.41
C VAL A 134 19.83 6.94 9.23
N GLN A 135 20.89 6.41 9.83
CA GLN A 135 22.24 6.97 9.67
C GLN A 135 22.73 6.85 8.21
N ASP A 136 22.53 5.69 7.58
CA ASP A 136 22.85 5.48 6.18
C ASP A 136 22.06 6.42 5.27
N LEU A 137 20.77 6.60 5.55
CA LEU A 137 19.95 7.55 4.82
C LEU A 137 20.45 8.99 4.99
N ALA A 138 20.83 9.41 6.20
CA ALA A 138 21.43 10.72 6.44
C ALA A 138 22.73 10.93 5.62
N ARG A 139 23.57 9.90 5.51
CA ARG A 139 24.77 9.93 4.64
C ARG A 139 24.40 10.08 3.17
N CYS A 140 23.31 9.46 2.69
CA CYS A 140 22.83 9.67 1.32
C CYS A 140 22.38 11.11 1.04
N TYR A 141 21.90 11.83 2.06
CA TYR A 141 21.64 13.28 1.99
C TYR A 141 22.91 14.13 2.15
N GLY A 142 24.10 13.53 2.28
CA GLY A 142 25.36 14.25 2.52
C GLY A 142 25.49 14.83 3.92
N LEU A 143 24.65 14.38 4.87
CA LEU A 143 24.71 14.78 6.27
C LEU A 143 25.68 13.86 7.02
N ASN A 144 26.76 14.44 7.55
CA ASN A 144 27.76 13.72 8.34
C ASN A 144 27.31 13.59 9.81
N TRP A 145 26.19 12.90 10.02
CA TRP A 145 25.60 12.75 11.35
C TRP A 145 26.24 11.64 12.17
N ASP A 146 26.42 11.91 13.46
CA ASP A 146 26.77 10.91 14.46
C ASP A 146 25.53 10.16 14.99
N ALA A 147 25.79 9.16 15.83
CA ALA A 147 24.72 8.33 16.40
C ALA A 147 23.77 9.13 17.31
N ASP A 148 24.26 10.19 17.95
CA ASP A 148 23.46 11.02 18.86
C ASP A 148 22.48 11.89 18.08
N GLN A 149 22.90 12.48 16.96
CA GLN A 149 22.02 13.25 16.07
C GLN A 149 20.93 12.38 15.44
N VAL A 150 21.26 11.15 15.07
CA VAL A 150 20.28 10.17 14.59
C VAL A 150 19.29 9.80 15.70
N ALA A 151 19.78 9.52 16.91
CA ALA A 151 18.91 9.21 18.05
C ALA A 151 18.00 10.38 18.41
N GLN A 152 18.51 11.61 18.34
CA GLN A 152 17.72 12.83 18.53
C GLN A 152 16.59 12.94 17.52
N LEU A 153 16.86 12.73 16.23
CA LEU A 153 15.82 12.73 15.21
C LEU A 153 14.78 11.63 15.49
N MET A 154 15.24 10.39 15.70
CA MET A 154 14.36 9.25 15.94
C MET A 154 13.53 9.39 17.22
N SER A 155 13.98 10.17 18.21
CA SER A 155 13.19 10.48 19.40
C SER A 155 11.92 11.31 19.11
N VAL A 156 11.90 12.02 17.97
CA VAL A 156 10.79 12.88 17.55
C VAL A 156 9.91 12.19 16.51
N VAL A 157 10.54 11.53 15.52
CA VAL A 157 9.83 10.96 14.36
C VAL A 157 9.82 9.44 14.31
N GLY A 158 10.34 8.76 15.33
CA GLY A 158 10.50 7.30 15.32
C GLY A 158 11.43 6.82 14.20
N GLY A 159 11.22 5.58 13.76
CA GLY A 159 11.85 5.03 12.55
C GLY A 159 10.96 5.13 11.32
N TYR A 160 9.83 5.84 11.37
CA TYR A 160 8.87 5.90 10.27
C TYR A 160 9.50 6.43 8.98
N PRO A 161 9.63 5.61 7.91
CA PRO A 161 10.42 5.97 6.72
C PRO A 161 10.02 7.30 6.09
N TYR A 162 8.71 7.58 6.03
CA TYR A 162 8.19 8.84 5.49
C TYR A 162 8.60 10.06 6.32
N LEU A 163 8.46 10.00 7.65
CA LEU A 163 8.78 11.12 8.53
C LEU A 163 10.29 11.36 8.59
N VAL A 164 11.09 10.29 8.69
CA VAL A 164 12.56 10.35 8.63
C VAL A 164 13.00 11.01 7.33
N ARG A 165 12.51 10.54 6.18
CA ARG A 165 12.86 11.11 4.87
C ARG A 165 12.48 12.59 4.78
N THR A 166 11.30 12.96 5.27
CA THR A 166 10.82 14.35 5.24
C THR A 166 11.72 15.26 6.08
N ALA A 167 12.06 14.84 7.30
CA ALA A 167 12.94 15.60 8.18
C ALA A 167 14.35 15.77 7.57
N LEU A 168 14.95 14.68 7.07
CA LEU A 168 16.28 14.74 6.43
C LEU A 168 16.27 15.65 5.19
N HIS A 169 15.22 15.58 4.36
CA HIS A 169 15.08 16.43 3.17
C HIS A 169 15.01 17.92 3.53
N GLN A 170 14.27 18.30 4.58
CA GLN A 170 14.18 19.69 5.03
C GLN A 170 15.52 20.21 5.56
N ILE A 171 16.25 19.37 6.30
CA ILE A 171 17.58 19.72 6.83
C ILE A 171 18.58 19.87 5.69
N TYR A 172 18.56 18.95 4.73
CA TYR A 172 19.39 19.03 3.53
C TYR A 172 19.12 20.31 2.72
N SER A 173 17.84 20.68 2.56
CA SER A 173 17.41 21.88 1.83
C SER A 173 17.73 23.19 2.58
N GLN A 174 18.30 23.10 3.79
CA GLN A 174 18.62 24.22 4.70
C GLN A 174 17.39 25.02 5.16
N ASP A 175 16.20 24.45 5.02
CA ASP A 175 14.96 25.09 5.47
C ASP A 175 14.88 25.11 7.01
N VAL A 176 15.45 24.08 7.66
CA VAL A 176 15.37 23.89 9.12
C VAL A 176 16.62 23.17 9.65
N THR A 177 17.08 23.49 10.86
CA THR A 177 18.15 22.72 11.53
C THR A 177 17.59 21.61 12.41
N LEU A 178 18.38 20.58 12.75
CA LEU A 178 17.95 19.52 13.67
C LEU A 178 17.42 20.09 15.00
N ASP A 179 18.13 21.06 15.59
CA ASP A 179 17.71 21.74 16.83
C ASP A 179 16.36 22.45 16.72
N GLN A 180 15.97 22.90 15.53
CA GLN A 180 14.69 23.54 15.27
C GLN A 180 13.54 22.54 15.10
N LEU A 181 13.86 21.28 14.77
CA LEU A 181 12.90 20.18 14.73
C LEU A 181 12.66 19.55 16.10
N LEU A 182 13.64 19.64 16.99
CA LEU A 182 13.51 19.17 18.37
C LEU A 182 12.46 20.01 19.13
N PRO A 183 11.54 19.37 19.90
CA PRO A 183 10.60 20.09 20.74
C PRO A 183 11.34 21.04 21.69
N LYS A 184 11.07 22.34 21.60
CA LYS A 184 11.62 23.37 22.52
C LYS A 184 10.94 23.34 23.89
N SER A 185 10.84 22.17 24.52
CA SER A 185 10.59 22.03 25.95
C SER A 185 10.51 20.55 26.27
N ALA A 186 11.46 20.08 27.08
CA ALA A 186 11.23 18.95 27.94
C ALA A 186 10.00 19.27 28.81
N THR A 187 8.85 18.70 28.48
CA THR A 187 7.77 18.50 29.43
C THR A 187 7.30 17.08 29.22
N GLN A 188 7.47 16.32 30.30
CA GLN A 188 7.27 14.89 30.40
C GLN A 188 5.91 14.50 29.84
N GLU A 189 5.91 13.70 28.77
CA GLU A 189 5.02 12.57 28.57
C GLU A 189 5.49 11.82 27.31
N THR A 190 6.27 10.76 27.54
CA THR A 190 6.33 9.61 26.64
C THR A 190 4.90 9.18 26.32
N VAL A 191 4.55 9.26 25.04
CA VAL A 191 3.61 8.46 24.22
C VAL A 191 3.30 9.36 23.01
N TYR A 192 3.07 8.75 21.85
CA TYR A 192 2.70 9.37 20.57
C TYR A 192 3.86 9.75 19.63
N GLY A 193 4.46 8.71 19.03
CA GLY A 193 5.07 8.82 17.69
C GLY A 193 4.05 9.18 16.59
N GLU A 194 2.76 8.97 16.84
CA GLU A 194 1.66 9.35 15.94
C GLU A 194 1.34 10.86 16.00
N ASP A 195 1.27 11.47 17.20
CA ASP A 195 0.84 12.87 17.36
C ASP A 195 1.91 13.87 16.93
N VAL A 196 3.20 13.54 17.07
CA VAL A 196 4.27 14.42 16.61
C VAL A 196 4.42 14.33 15.09
N GLY A 197 4.28 13.14 14.51
CA GLY A 197 4.10 12.95 13.08
C GLY A 197 2.91 13.75 12.55
N ALA A 198 1.77 13.71 13.25
CA ALA A 198 0.59 14.50 12.92
C ALA A 198 0.84 16.01 13.03
N GLN A 199 1.53 16.50 14.07
CA GLN A 199 1.89 17.92 14.19
C GLN A 199 2.89 18.39 13.13
N PHE A 200 3.80 17.51 12.68
CA PHE A 200 4.74 17.76 11.59
C PHE A 200 4.04 17.78 10.23
N LEU A 201 3.14 16.83 9.99
CA LEU A 201 2.25 16.76 8.83
C LEU A 201 1.32 17.99 8.77
N ASN A 202 0.77 18.42 9.90
CA ASN A 202 -0.12 19.58 10.03
C ASN A 202 0.59 20.91 9.70
N ARG A 203 1.90 21.00 9.93
CA ARG A 203 2.71 22.16 9.50
C ARG A 203 3.07 22.14 8.01
N GLN A 204 3.15 20.97 7.38
CA GLN A 204 3.58 20.81 5.98
C GLN A 204 2.41 20.75 4.98
N GLN A 205 1.24 20.23 5.35
CA GLN A 205 0.09 20.06 4.44
C GLN A 205 -0.96 21.20 4.45
N ASN A 206 -0.69 22.31 5.13
CA ASN A 206 -1.34 23.62 4.92
C ASN A 206 -2.85 23.68 5.27
N ARG A 207 -3.19 24.28 6.44
CA ARG A 207 -4.37 25.08 6.81
C ARG A 207 -5.82 24.68 6.39
N GLN A 208 -6.09 23.62 5.62
CA GLN A 208 -7.44 23.28 5.15
C GLN A 208 -7.78 21.79 5.06
N LEU A 209 -6.79 20.86 5.02
CA LEU A 209 -7.09 19.44 4.76
C LEU A 209 -7.31 18.60 6.04
N TYR A 210 -6.70 18.98 7.18
CA TYR A 210 -6.92 18.28 8.45
C TYR A 210 -8.26 18.60 9.13
N THR A 211 -8.93 19.69 8.75
CA THR A 211 -10.23 20.06 9.35
C THR A 211 -11.33 19.06 8.97
N VAL A 212 -11.20 18.39 7.83
CA VAL A 212 -12.16 17.37 7.35
C VAL A 212 -11.94 16.02 8.05
N PHE A 213 -10.68 15.63 8.30
CA PHE A 213 -10.37 14.39 9.02
C PHE A 213 -10.58 14.48 10.54
N ALA A 214 -10.35 15.64 11.15
CA ALA A 214 -10.61 15.85 12.58
C ALA A 214 -12.12 15.88 12.94
N GLN A 215 -13.01 16.13 11.97
CA GLN A 215 -14.46 16.09 12.21
C GLN A 215 -15.04 14.67 12.25
N GLN A 216 -14.39 13.68 11.64
CA GLN A 216 -14.87 12.28 11.68
C GLN A 216 -14.45 11.55 12.96
N THR A 217 -13.29 11.86 13.54
CA THR A 217 -12.84 11.26 14.81
C THR A 217 -13.57 11.79 16.04
N SER A 218 -14.19 12.99 15.96
CA SER A 218 -15.10 13.49 17.00
C SER A 218 -16.44 12.71 17.05
N TYR A 219 -16.86 12.10 15.96
CA TYR A 219 -18.15 11.38 15.89
C TYR A 219 -18.08 9.93 16.39
N ILE A 220 -16.87 9.36 16.49
CA ILE A 220 -16.67 7.97 16.95
C ILE A 220 -16.39 7.91 18.47
N LYS A 221 -16.04 9.03 19.12
CA LYS A 221 -15.90 9.11 20.59
C LYS A 221 -17.17 9.55 21.34
N SER A 222 -18.31 9.66 20.66
CA SER A 222 -19.60 10.02 21.30
C SER A 222 -20.80 9.17 20.86
N ALA A 223 -20.57 7.95 20.38
CA ALA A 223 -21.61 6.94 20.18
C ALA A 223 -21.21 5.61 20.82
#